data_AF-A0A7J2JI76-F1
#
_entry.id   AF-A0A7J2JI76-F1
#
_cell.length_a   1.000
_cell.length_b   1.000
_cell.length_c   1.000
_cell.angle_alpha   90.00
_cell.angle_beta   90.00
_cell.angle_gamma   90.00
#
_symmetry.space_group_name_H-M   'P 1'
#
loop_
_entity.id
_entity.type
_entity.pdbx_description
1 polymer ?
#
loop_
_entity_poly.entity_id
_entity_poly.type
_entity_poly.pdbx_seq_one_letter_code
_entity_poly.pdbx_strand_id
1 'polypeptide(L)'
;LNTLEAKLMAYIIDQLEPDTVIIGSVDILPERFKSKILRFLTRKDVQIVCLHHAEDFSPAVAAASIIAKCLRDRDIAALKEKYGDFGSGYAHDPATRRFLREWVKKHGSLPPFARCSWKTSRECLQPTLLSFLEEE
;
A
#
# COMPACT_ATOMS: atom_id res chain seq x y z
N LEU A 1 8.44 3.14 2.03
CA LEU A 1 7.37 2.66 1.13
C LEU A 1 7.55 3.24 -0.28
N ASN A 2 7.64 4.56 -0.43
CA ASN A 2 7.78 5.24 -1.73
C ASN A 2 8.92 4.71 -2.61
N THR A 3 10.05 4.26 -2.04
CA THR A 3 11.14 3.65 -2.83
C THR A 3 10.74 2.31 -3.43
N LEU A 4 9.94 1.49 -2.72
CA LEU A 4 9.41 0.23 -3.26
C LEU A 4 8.42 0.51 -4.38
N GLU A 5 7.54 1.50 -4.19
CA GLU A 5 6.60 1.94 -5.24
C GLU A 5 7.35 2.44 -6.47
N ALA A 6 8.39 3.26 -6.32
CA ALA A 6 9.21 3.71 -7.43
C ALA A 6 9.87 2.55 -8.20
N LYS A 7 10.36 1.51 -7.49
CA LYS A 7 10.90 0.30 -8.11
C LYS A 7 9.86 -0.46 -8.92
N LEU A 8 8.65 -0.63 -8.37
CA LEU A 8 7.57 -1.34 -9.07
C LEU A 8 7.05 -0.55 -10.27
N MET A 9 6.94 0.77 -10.16
CA MET A 9 6.60 1.63 -11.30
C MET A 9 7.64 1.50 -12.41
N ALA A 10 8.93 1.55 -12.08
CA ALA A 10 10.00 1.34 -13.05
C ALA A 10 9.92 -0.05 -13.71
N TYR A 11 9.68 -1.10 -12.92
CA TYR A 11 9.47 -2.45 -13.45
C TYR A 11 8.31 -2.52 -14.44
N ILE A 12 7.15 -1.92 -14.12
CA ILE A 12 5.99 -1.92 -15.03
C ILE A 12 6.31 -1.14 -16.32
N ILE A 13 6.98 0.00 -16.22
CA ILE A 13 7.37 0.80 -17.39
C ILE A 13 8.34 0.01 -18.28
N ASP A 14 9.34 -0.65 -17.70
CA ASP A 14 10.30 -1.47 -18.45
C ASP A 14 9.62 -2.68 -19.13
N GLN A 15 8.52 -3.21 -18.59
CA GLN A 15 7.76 -4.31 -19.20
C GLN A 15 6.82 -3.86 -20.32
N LEU A 16 6.23 -2.67 -20.19
CA LEU A 16 5.24 -2.16 -21.14
C LEU A 16 5.86 -1.32 -22.25
N GLU A 17 7.10 -0.87 -22.08
CA GLU A 17 7.87 -0.10 -23.05
C GLU A 17 7.13 1.12 -23.65
N PRO A 18 6.45 1.97 -22.84
CA PRO A 18 5.70 3.10 -23.39
C PRO A 18 6.64 4.23 -23.83
N ASP A 19 6.21 5.01 -24.83
CA ASP A 19 6.89 6.26 -25.19
C ASP A 19 6.71 7.33 -24.10
N THR A 20 5.49 7.41 -23.54
CA THR A 20 5.11 8.37 -22.50
C THR A 20 4.32 7.67 -21.41
N VAL A 21 4.64 7.99 -20.15
CA VAL A 21 3.92 7.50 -18.97
C VAL A 21 3.50 8.66 -18.06
N ILE A 22 2.25 8.60 -17.60
CA ILE A 22 1.70 9.53 -16.62
C ILE A 22 1.56 8.78 -15.29
N ILE A 23 2.09 9.36 -14.21
CA ILE A 23 2.20 8.70 -12.91
C ILE A 23 1.61 9.60 -11.82
N GLY A 24 0.73 9.03 -10.99
CA GLY A 24 0.27 9.65 -9.75
C GLY A 24 1.38 9.62 -8.69
N SER A 25 1.80 10.78 -8.22
CA SER A 25 2.86 10.88 -7.21
C SER A 25 2.37 10.46 -5.83
N VAL A 26 3.09 9.51 -5.23
CA VAL A 26 2.95 9.10 -3.81
C VAL A 26 3.91 9.87 -2.89
N ASP A 27 4.78 10.70 -3.47
CA ASP A 27 5.72 11.55 -2.76
C ASP A 27 5.18 12.98 -2.73
N ILE A 28 5.41 13.70 -1.62
CA ILE A 28 5.07 15.12 -1.45
C ILE A 28 5.57 15.97 -2.63
N LEU A 29 6.73 15.62 -3.19
CA LEU A 29 7.31 16.29 -4.36
C LEU A 29 7.28 15.34 -5.57
N PRO A 30 6.44 15.60 -6.60
CA PRO A 30 6.33 14.74 -7.78
C PRO A 30 7.64 14.55 -8.53
N GLU A 31 8.44 15.61 -8.66
CA GLU A 31 9.78 15.54 -9.27
C GLU A 31 10.75 14.65 -8.50
N ARG A 32 10.64 14.62 -7.16
CA ARG A 32 11.41 13.68 -6.33
C ARG A 32 10.99 12.24 -6.59
N PHE A 33 9.69 11.99 -6.81
CA PHE A 33 9.21 10.66 -7.15
C PHE A 33 9.66 10.22 -8.54
N LYS A 34 9.52 11.09 -9.54
CA LYS A 34 10.04 10.89 -10.89
C LYS A 34 11.53 10.56 -10.87
N SER A 35 12.32 11.33 -10.14
CA SER A 35 13.75 11.08 -9.97
C SER A 35 14.04 9.70 -9.35
N LYS A 36 13.23 9.24 -8.39
CA LYS A 36 13.36 7.90 -7.83
C LYS A 36 13.04 6.81 -8.85
N ILE A 37 11.99 6.97 -9.65
CA ILE A 37 11.62 6.01 -10.70
C ILE A 37 12.73 5.93 -11.75
N LEU A 38 13.23 7.08 -12.22
CA LEU A 38 14.34 7.17 -13.16
C LEU A 38 15.59 6.45 -12.67
N ARG A 39 15.84 6.34 -11.36
CA ARG A 39 16.99 5.58 -10.83
C ARG A 39 16.87 4.07 -11.04
N PHE A 40 15.66 3.54 -11.18
CA PHE A 40 15.41 2.10 -11.31
C PHE A 40 15.08 1.66 -12.73
N LEU A 41 14.74 2.59 -13.63
CA LEU A 41 14.45 2.27 -15.02
C LEU A 41 15.67 1.74 -15.77
N THR A 42 15.45 0.76 -16.63
CA THR A 42 16.48 0.26 -17.55
C THR A 42 16.60 1.20 -18.75
N ARG A 43 15.46 1.64 -19.28
CA ARG A 43 15.37 2.59 -20.40
C ARG A 43 15.17 4.03 -19.94
N LYS A 44 15.94 4.97 -20.50
CA LYS A 44 15.92 6.40 -20.09
C LYS A 44 15.24 7.32 -21.10
N ASP A 45 14.83 6.77 -22.24
CA ASP A 45 14.18 7.47 -23.35
C ASP A 45 12.68 7.71 -23.12
N VAL A 46 12.08 7.04 -22.13
CA VAL A 46 10.67 7.23 -21.77
C VAL A 46 10.39 8.63 -21.21
N GLN A 47 9.34 9.28 -21.72
CA GLN A 47 8.87 10.55 -21.18
C GLN A 47 7.99 10.31 -19.95
N ILE A 48 8.40 10.84 -18.79
CA ILE A 48 7.67 10.68 -17.53
C ILE A 48 7.04 12.00 -17.10
N VAL A 49 5.71 11.99 -16.98
CA VAL A 49 4.91 13.06 -16.37
C VAL A 49 4.44 12.56 -15.00
N CYS A 50 4.89 13.22 -13.93
CA CYS A 50 4.58 12.84 -12.56
C CYS A 50 3.81 13.97 -11.89
N LEU A 51 2.57 13.71 -11.45
CA LEU A 51 1.66 14.73 -10.91
C LEU A 51 0.93 14.20 -9.68
N HIS A 52 0.52 15.10 -8.80
CA HIS A 52 -0.50 14.79 -7.80
C HIS A 52 -1.86 14.66 -8.48
N HIS A 53 -2.72 13.79 -7.97
CA HIS A 53 -4.09 13.61 -8.48
C HIS A 53 -4.14 13.37 -10.00
N ALA A 54 -3.19 12.61 -10.54
CA ALA A 54 -3.06 12.39 -11.98
C ALA A 54 -4.28 11.70 -12.61
N GLU A 55 -5.06 10.98 -11.82
CA GLU A 55 -6.35 10.39 -12.20
C GLU A 55 -7.40 11.42 -12.63
N ASP A 56 -7.33 12.65 -12.11
CA ASP A 56 -8.29 13.72 -12.45
C ASP A 56 -8.03 14.28 -13.87
N PHE A 57 -6.82 14.08 -14.38
CA PHE A 57 -6.35 14.66 -15.65
C PHE A 57 -6.09 13.59 -16.73
N SER A 58 -6.01 12.31 -16.36
CA SER A 58 -5.68 11.22 -17.28
C SER A 58 -6.62 10.02 -17.10
N PRO A 59 -7.46 9.72 -18.11
CA PRO A 59 -8.27 8.50 -18.11
C PRO A 59 -7.44 7.21 -17.99
N ALA A 60 -6.21 7.21 -18.50
CA ALA A 60 -5.30 6.07 -18.38
C ALA A 60 -4.89 5.82 -16.92
N VAL A 61 -4.60 6.89 -16.17
CA VAL A 61 -4.28 6.79 -14.73
C VAL A 61 -5.53 6.40 -13.94
N ALA A 62 -6.70 6.96 -14.26
CA ALA A 62 -7.96 6.56 -13.64
C ALA A 62 -8.26 5.07 -13.86
N ALA A 63 -8.07 4.57 -15.08
CA ALA A 63 -8.23 3.15 -15.41
C ALA A 63 -7.25 2.26 -14.62
N ALA A 64 -5.96 2.65 -14.54
CA ALA A 64 -4.97 1.94 -13.74
C ALA A 64 -5.36 1.89 -12.25
N SER A 65 -5.91 2.99 -11.73
CA SER A 65 -6.41 3.09 -10.36
C SER A 65 -7.60 2.16 -10.10
N ILE A 66 -8.53 2.05 -11.05
CA ILE A 66 -9.66 1.11 -10.98
C ILE A 66 -9.14 -0.33 -10.95
N ILE A 67 -8.25 -0.70 -11.89
CA ILE A 67 -7.67 -2.05 -11.96
C ILE A 67 -6.99 -2.41 -10.63
N ALA A 68 -6.16 -1.50 -10.09
CA ALA A 68 -5.46 -1.73 -8.83
C ALA A 68 -6.42 -1.92 -7.65
N LYS A 69 -7.48 -1.10 -7.56
CA LYS A 69 -8.48 -1.21 -6.49
C LYS A 69 -9.31 -2.50 -6.60
N CYS A 70 -9.77 -2.86 -7.79
CA CYS A 70 -10.53 -4.09 -8.00
C CYS A 70 -9.70 -5.34 -7.64
N LEU A 71 -8.42 -5.37 -8.03
CA LEU A 71 -7.52 -6.47 -7.67
C LEU A 71 -7.29 -6.54 -6.16
N ARG A 72 -7.04 -5.39 -5.52
CA ARG A 72 -6.89 -5.31 -4.06
C ARG A 72 -8.13 -5.83 -3.35
N ASP A 73 -9.32 -5.38 -3.74
CA ASP A 73 -10.56 -5.73 -3.05
C ASP A 73 -10.88 -7.22 -3.20
N ARG A 74 -10.59 -7.79 -4.38
CA ARG A 74 -10.65 -9.24 -4.60
C ARG A 74 -9.71 -10.00 -3.66
N ASP A 75 -8.47 -9.57 -3.53
CA ASP A 75 -7.49 -10.24 -2.66
C ASP A 75 -7.87 -10.11 -1.17
N ILE A 76 -8.42 -8.94 -0.76
CA ILE A 76 -8.97 -8.73 0.58
C ILE A 76 -10.18 -9.66 0.83
N ALA A 77 -11.08 -9.82 -0.15
CA ALA A 77 -12.22 -10.72 -0.02
C ALA A 77 -11.78 -12.17 0.20
N ALA A 78 -10.78 -12.65 -0.57
CA ALA A 78 -10.20 -13.98 -0.38
C ALA A 78 -9.56 -14.16 1.01
N LEU A 79 -8.91 -13.12 1.54
CA LEU A 79 -8.40 -13.14 2.91
C LEU A 79 -9.53 -13.21 3.94
N LYS A 80 -10.64 -12.48 3.74
CA LYS A 80 -11.79 -12.51 4.64
C LYS A 80 -12.49 -13.87 4.65
N GLU A 81 -12.59 -14.53 3.50
CA GLU A 81 -13.12 -15.89 3.41
C GLU A 81 -12.29 -16.88 4.24
N LYS A 82 -10.95 -16.73 4.21
CA LYS A 82 -10.04 -17.64 4.91
C LYS A 82 -9.86 -17.33 6.39
N TYR A 83 -9.87 -16.07 6.78
CA TYR A 83 -9.44 -15.61 8.12
C TYR A 83 -10.53 -14.89 8.92
N GLY A 84 -11.72 -14.71 8.34
CA GLY A 84 -12.81 -13.93 8.92
C GLY A 84 -12.71 -12.43 8.58
N ASP A 85 -13.76 -11.69 8.91
CA ASP A 85 -13.79 -10.25 8.64
C ASP A 85 -12.90 -9.47 9.62
N PHE A 86 -11.80 -8.95 9.09
CA PHE A 86 -10.86 -8.08 9.80
C PHE A 86 -11.10 -6.59 9.53
N GLY A 87 -12.26 -6.20 9.03
CA GLY A 87 -12.57 -4.81 8.69
C GLY A 87 -11.94 -4.37 7.36
N SER A 88 -11.47 -3.13 7.29
CA SER A 88 -10.93 -2.54 6.05
C SER A 88 -9.46 -2.86 5.78
N GLY A 89 -8.73 -3.39 6.78
CA GLY A 89 -7.28 -3.56 6.74
C GLY A 89 -6.47 -2.27 6.94
N TYR A 90 -7.12 -1.14 7.26
CA TYR A 90 -6.44 0.13 7.50
C TYR A 90 -6.18 0.37 8.98
N ALA A 91 -5.06 1.05 9.27
CA ALA A 91 -4.66 1.36 10.64
C ALA A 91 -5.65 2.28 11.38
N HIS A 92 -6.49 3.05 10.70
CA HIS A 92 -7.49 3.90 11.39
C HIS A 92 -8.81 3.19 11.64
N ASP A 93 -9.04 2.02 11.04
CA ASP A 93 -10.27 1.27 11.22
C ASP A 93 -10.26 0.53 12.57
N PRO A 94 -11.22 0.83 13.48
CA PRO A 94 -11.32 0.15 14.77
C PRO A 94 -11.51 -1.37 14.65
N ALA A 95 -12.21 -1.85 13.62
CA ALA A 95 -12.43 -3.28 13.40
C ALA A 95 -11.11 -3.99 13.06
N THR A 96 -10.31 -3.40 12.17
CA THR A 96 -8.95 -3.88 11.85
C THR A 96 -8.05 -3.94 13.09
N ARG A 97 -8.05 -2.89 13.92
CA ARG A 97 -7.24 -2.86 15.15
C ARG A 97 -7.66 -3.95 16.14
N ARG A 98 -8.96 -4.11 16.35
CA ARG A 98 -9.50 -5.16 17.23
C ARG A 98 -9.12 -6.55 16.75
N PHE A 99 -9.31 -6.83 15.46
CA PHE A 99 -8.92 -8.11 14.86
C PHE A 99 -7.43 -8.42 15.08
N LEU A 100 -6.53 -7.45 14.84
CA LEU A 100 -5.10 -7.66 15.05
C LEU A 100 -4.75 -7.96 16.51
N ARG A 101 -5.34 -7.23 17.47
CA ARG A 101 -5.13 -7.48 18.91
C ARG A 101 -5.62 -8.86 19.33
N GLU A 102 -6.84 -9.23 18.93
CA GLU A 102 -7.42 -10.53 19.23
C GLU A 102 -6.60 -11.66 18.60
N TRP A 103 -6.15 -11.47 17.36
CA TRP A 103 -5.30 -12.44 16.66
C TRP A 103 -3.99 -12.67 17.41
N VAL A 104 -3.29 -11.60 17.79
CA VAL A 104 -2.02 -11.69 18.53
C VAL A 104 -2.24 -12.33 19.89
N LYS A 105 -3.30 -11.96 20.62
CA LYS A 105 -3.66 -12.58 21.91
C LYS A 105 -3.89 -14.09 21.78
N LYS A 106 -4.50 -14.53 20.68
CA LYS A 106 -4.82 -15.94 20.42
C LYS A 106 -3.65 -16.76 19.88
N HIS A 107 -2.81 -16.18 19.02
CA HIS A 107 -1.78 -16.93 18.27
C HIS A 107 -0.33 -16.56 18.65
N GLY A 108 -0.14 -15.59 19.54
CA GLY A 108 1.19 -15.11 19.96
C GLY A 108 2.01 -14.44 18.86
N SER A 109 1.42 -14.19 17.69
CA SER A 109 2.09 -13.66 16.50
C SER A 109 1.09 -12.92 15.62
N LEU A 110 1.58 -12.11 14.68
CA LEU A 110 0.73 -11.43 13.69
C LEU A 110 0.17 -12.44 12.67
N PRO A 111 -0.99 -12.17 12.05
CA PRO A 111 -1.44 -12.97 10.92
C PRO A 111 -0.42 -12.88 9.78
N PRO A 112 -0.23 -13.95 8.99
CA PRO A 112 0.86 -14.03 7.99
C PRO A 112 0.74 -12.99 6.86
N PHE A 113 -0.44 -12.41 6.68
CA PHE A 113 -0.71 -11.36 5.69
C PHE A 113 -0.57 -9.93 6.25
N ALA A 114 -0.35 -9.76 7.56
CA ALA A 114 -0.12 -8.46 8.15
C ALA A 114 1.31 -7.95 7.89
N ARG A 115 1.42 -6.64 7.72
CA ARG A 115 2.72 -5.97 7.56
C ARG A 115 3.39 -5.80 8.91
N CYS A 116 4.44 -6.57 9.19
CA CYS A 116 5.15 -6.52 10.48
C CYS A 116 5.80 -5.15 10.77
N SER A 117 6.23 -4.42 9.74
CA SER A 117 6.90 -3.12 9.88
C SER A 117 5.94 -1.94 10.10
N TRP A 118 4.63 -2.18 10.14
CA TRP A 118 3.65 -1.13 10.44
C TRP A 118 3.61 -0.81 11.93
N LYS A 119 3.41 0.48 12.25
CA LYS A 119 3.34 0.96 13.63
C LYS A 119 2.25 0.22 14.42
N THR A 120 1.05 0.14 13.87
CA THR A 120 -0.09 -0.57 14.48
C THR A 120 0.21 -2.05 14.74
N SER A 121 0.89 -2.73 13.82
CA SER A 121 1.30 -4.12 14.00
C SER A 121 2.30 -4.29 15.15
N ARG A 122 3.27 -3.38 15.25
CA ARG A 122 4.24 -3.36 16.37
C ARG A 122 3.56 -3.07 17.71
N GLU A 123 2.65 -2.11 17.75
CA GLU A 123 1.85 -1.77 18.94
C GLU A 123 1.03 -2.98 19.42
N CYS A 124 0.49 -3.79 18.50
CA CYS A 124 -0.26 -5.01 18.88
C CYS A 124 0.66 -6.10 19.45
N LEU A 125 1.92 -6.18 19.02
CA LEU A 125 2.91 -7.15 19.52
C LEU A 125 3.55 -6.72 20.85
N GLN A 126 3.62 -5.41 21.11
CA GLN A 126 4.21 -4.82 22.30
C GLN A 126 3.25 -3.79 22.89
N PRO A 127 2.19 -4.23 23.58
CA PRO A 127 1.24 -3.32 24.19
C PRO A 127 1.96 -2.44 25.21
N THR A 128 1.66 -1.14 25.21
CA THR A 128 2.20 -0.21 26.21
C THR A 128 1.43 -0.34 27.53
N LEU A 129 2.04 0.08 28.65
CA LEU A 129 1.37 0.09 29.97
C LEU A 129 -0.02 0.76 29.94
N LEU A 130 -0.19 1.81 29.14
CA LEU A 130 -1.47 2.51 28.96
C LEU A 130 -2.57 1.63 28.36
N SER A 131 -2.22 0.74 27.43
CA SER A 131 -3.20 -0.17 26.81
C SER A 131 -3.77 -1.20 27.77
N PHE A 132 -3.07 -1.48 28.88
CA PHE A 132 -3.60 -2.34 29.96
C PHE A 132 -4.58 -1.60 30.87
N LEU A 133 -4.48 -0.27 30.97
CA LEU A 133 -5.35 0.56 31.80
C LEU A 133 -6.66 0.96 31.10
N GLU A 134 -6.71 0.89 29.77
CA GLU A 134 -7.92 1.16 28.96
C GLU A 134 -8.81 -0.08 28.75
N GLU A 135 -8.33 -1.27 29.14
CA GLU A 135 -9.08 -2.54 29.05
C GLU A 135 -9.80 -2.93 30.36
N GLU A 136 -9.66 -2.14 31.44
CA GLU A 136 -10.45 -2.21 32.69
C GLU A 136 -11.61 -1.21 32.70
#